data_AF-X1FUH2-F1
#
_entry.id   AF-X1FUH2-F1
#
_cell.length_a   1.000
_cell.length_b   1.000
_cell.length_c   1.000
_cell.angle_alpha   90.00
_cell.angle_beta   90.00
_cell.angle_gamma   90.00
#
_symmetry.space_group_name_H-M   'P 1'
#
loop_
_entity.id
_entity.type
_entity.pdbx_description
1 polymer ?
#
loop_
_entity_poly.entity_id
_entity_poly.type
_entity_poly.pdbx_seq_one_letter_code
_entity_poly.pdbx_strand_id
1 'polypeptide(L)'
;YKDKWGWQNGVQREHILPASQWLLGAWQPIRNPLDEYIRVSGIQPHRCKHNLKSGWTQCANLFFPFRYYSDMKRIFTGFLSQQLALRVTNIETLELEYAAPGNLEPKRLLGELGGKKGSMQTSPDVAVLFGCEDGKSGIYLIENKYTEHSFYNCSGAKKTQGKMHSERGLPPNDNPKRCENAIEVFRNPEKMCQQEAWHRKYWSILRDTVNENFLKTCGHCPALTGGYQLFRQQALAQGIAESGLFDYVVSGVAYDSRNDALIGCLKKIGLDNFANGWPRLFNTNVHFDCFSHQDLVSYV
;
A
#
# COMPACT_ATOMS: atom_id res chain seq x y z
N TYR A 1 37.73 -8.09 6.98
CA TYR A 1 36.34 -8.45 7.34
C TYR A 1 35.44 -7.26 7.66
N LYS A 2 35.90 -5.98 7.63
CA LYS A 2 35.08 -4.82 8.05
C LYS A 2 33.98 -4.38 7.06
N ASP A 3 33.98 -4.88 5.82
CA ASP A 3 33.11 -4.38 4.75
C ASP A 3 32.00 -5.35 4.29
N LYS A 4 31.74 -6.44 5.05
CA LYS A 4 30.70 -7.41 4.66
C LYS A 4 29.27 -6.93 4.95
N TRP A 5 29.08 -6.06 5.94
CA TRP A 5 27.76 -5.74 6.48
C TRP A 5 27.54 -4.23 6.53
N GLY A 6 26.31 -3.82 6.24
CA GLY A 6 25.84 -2.45 6.33
C GLY A 6 25.40 -2.06 7.75
N TRP A 7 25.01 -0.79 7.87
CA TRP A 7 24.73 -0.14 9.14
C TRP A 7 23.31 0.42 9.19
N GLN A 8 22.68 0.34 10.35
CA GLN A 8 21.42 1.01 10.62
C GLN A 8 21.41 1.55 12.05
N ASN A 9 21.10 2.84 12.20
CA ASN A 9 21.10 3.54 13.49
C ASN A 9 22.43 3.39 14.26
N GLY A 10 23.55 3.48 13.54
CA GLY A 10 24.90 3.34 14.13
C GLY A 10 25.28 1.90 14.51
N VAL A 11 24.46 0.89 14.18
CA VAL A 11 24.73 -0.51 14.49
C VAL A 11 24.92 -1.32 13.21
N GLN A 12 26.02 -2.06 13.11
CA GLN A 12 26.26 -3.01 12.03
C GLN A 12 25.38 -4.25 12.20
N ARG A 13 24.78 -4.75 11.11
CA ARG A 13 23.85 -5.88 11.18
C ARG A 13 24.07 -6.86 10.02
N GLU A 14 24.02 -8.15 10.32
CA GLU A 14 24.24 -9.22 9.32
C GLU A 14 23.17 -9.28 8.23
N HIS A 15 21.96 -8.82 8.51
CA HIS A 15 20.89 -8.78 7.50
C HIS A 15 20.86 -7.47 6.70
N ILE A 16 21.91 -6.65 6.81
CA ILE A 16 22.03 -5.38 6.11
C ILE A 16 23.28 -5.45 5.23
N LEU A 17 23.10 -5.20 3.94
CA LEU A 17 24.19 -5.11 2.97
C LEU A 17 24.77 -3.70 2.94
N PRO A 18 26.04 -3.51 2.52
CA PRO A 18 26.52 -2.21 2.09
C PRO A 18 25.56 -1.58 1.07
N ALA A 19 25.23 -0.30 1.21
CA ALA A 19 24.17 0.33 0.43
C ALA A 19 24.41 0.27 -1.10
N SER A 20 25.66 0.33 -1.53
CA SER A 20 26.07 0.18 -2.93
C SER A 20 25.88 -1.24 -3.49
N GLN A 21 25.78 -2.25 -2.61
CA GLN A 21 25.65 -3.66 -2.96
C GLN A 21 24.22 -4.19 -2.75
N TRP A 22 23.22 -3.31 -2.63
CA TRP A 22 21.86 -3.69 -2.27
C TRP A 22 21.24 -4.75 -3.19
N LEU A 23 21.61 -4.77 -4.49
CA LEU A 23 21.16 -5.77 -5.46
C LEU A 23 21.56 -7.20 -5.10
N LEU A 24 22.60 -7.40 -4.29
CA LEU A 24 22.95 -8.72 -3.78
C LEU A 24 21.84 -9.33 -2.91
N GLY A 25 20.97 -8.49 -2.34
CA GLY A 25 19.78 -8.91 -1.59
C GLY A 25 18.59 -9.31 -2.45
N ALA A 26 18.67 -9.15 -3.77
CA ALA A 26 17.70 -9.70 -4.71
C ALA A 26 18.18 -11.06 -5.23
N TRP A 27 17.22 -11.95 -5.51
CA TRP A 27 17.43 -13.28 -6.07
C TRP A 27 18.19 -13.13 -7.38
N GLN A 28 19.28 -13.90 -7.52
CA GLN A 28 20.27 -13.69 -8.57
C GLN A 28 19.68 -13.54 -9.98
N PRO A 29 18.71 -14.39 -10.41
CA PRO A 29 18.14 -14.30 -11.75
C PRO A 29 17.40 -12.99 -12.06
N ILE A 30 16.86 -12.30 -11.04
CA ILE A 30 16.09 -11.07 -11.23
C ILE A 30 16.91 -9.79 -11.05
N ARG A 31 18.18 -9.85 -10.62
CA ARG A 31 18.98 -8.65 -10.28
C ARG A 31 19.05 -7.64 -11.43
N ASN A 32 19.52 -8.07 -12.60
CA ASN A 32 19.67 -7.17 -13.75
C ASN A 32 18.30 -6.74 -14.31
N PRO A 33 17.32 -7.64 -14.50
CA PRO A 33 15.98 -7.23 -14.92
C PRO A 33 15.29 -6.25 -13.96
N LEU A 34 15.47 -6.41 -12.64
CA LEU A 34 14.91 -5.53 -11.63
C LEU A 34 15.56 -4.14 -11.65
N ASP A 35 16.90 -4.08 -11.74
CA ASP A 35 17.63 -2.81 -11.81
C ASP A 35 17.24 -2.01 -13.06
N GLU A 36 17.17 -2.69 -14.22
CA GLU A 36 16.69 -2.09 -15.47
C GLU A 36 15.26 -1.56 -15.33
N TYR A 37 14.36 -2.38 -14.79
CA TYR A 37 12.96 -2.01 -14.60
C TYR A 37 12.81 -0.77 -13.71
N ILE A 38 13.55 -0.71 -12.60
CA ILE A 38 13.52 0.43 -11.67
C ILE A 38 13.95 1.70 -12.39
N ARG A 39 15.05 1.64 -13.16
CA ARG A 39 15.60 2.77 -13.90
C ARG A 39 14.63 3.28 -14.97
N VAL A 40 14.12 2.39 -15.82
CA VAL A 40 13.21 2.73 -16.92
C VAL A 40 11.87 3.23 -16.39
N SER A 41 11.36 2.64 -15.30
CA SER A 41 10.07 3.02 -14.72
C SER A 41 10.13 4.24 -13.81
N GLY A 42 11.33 4.82 -13.59
CA GLY A 42 11.52 5.97 -12.71
C GLY A 42 11.13 5.71 -11.25
N ILE A 43 11.19 4.45 -10.81
CA ILE A 43 10.85 4.07 -9.43
C ILE A 43 11.92 4.61 -8.50
N GLN A 44 11.52 5.10 -7.33
CA GLN A 44 12.41 5.40 -6.22
C GLN A 44 12.37 4.24 -5.22
N PRO A 45 13.32 3.30 -5.26
CA PRO A 45 13.39 2.25 -4.26
C PRO A 45 13.45 2.80 -2.85
N HIS A 46 12.83 2.08 -1.91
CA HIS A 46 12.86 2.46 -0.50
C HIS A 46 14.29 2.63 0.02
N ARG A 47 14.51 3.62 0.90
CA ARG A 47 15.84 3.94 1.46
C ARG A 47 16.51 2.74 2.16
N CYS A 48 15.72 1.80 2.67
CA CYS A 48 16.21 0.59 3.32
C CYS A 48 16.30 -0.63 2.39
N LYS A 49 16.30 -0.48 1.06
CA LYS A 49 16.41 -1.61 0.09
C LYS A 49 17.63 -2.52 0.24
N HIS A 50 18.64 -2.07 0.98
CA HIS A 50 19.85 -2.83 1.32
C HIS A 50 19.67 -3.68 2.60
N ASN A 51 18.53 -3.57 3.29
CA ASN A 51 18.17 -4.35 4.45
C ASN A 51 17.28 -5.53 4.02
N LEU A 52 17.70 -6.77 4.28
CA LEU A 52 16.96 -7.99 3.93
C LEU A 52 15.63 -8.14 4.69
N LYS A 53 15.42 -7.36 5.76
CA LYS A 53 14.15 -7.25 6.49
C LYS A 53 13.21 -6.16 5.94
N SER A 54 13.64 -5.41 4.93
CA SER A 54 12.80 -4.38 4.30
C SER A 54 11.66 -5.03 3.53
N GLY A 55 10.41 -4.59 3.76
CA GLY A 55 9.26 -5.01 2.96
C GLY A 55 9.47 -4.77 1.47
N TRP A 56 10.15 -3.69 1.08
CA TRP A 56 10.50 -3.43 -0.32
C TRP A 56 11.39 -4.52 -0.96
N THR A 57 12.45 -4.96 -0.26
CA THR A 57 13.38 -5.98 -0.78
C THR A 57 12.70 -7.34 -0.85
N GLN A 58 11.90 -7.66 0.16
CA GLN A 58 11.11 -8.89 0.17
C GLN A 58 10.03 -8.88 -0.94
N CYS A 59 9.34 -7.75 -1.14
CA CYS A 59 8.38 -7.54 -2.22
C CYS A 59 9.01 -7.79 -3.60
N ALA A 60 10.15 -7.16 -3.87
CA ALA A 60 10.85 -7.34 -5.14
C ALA A 60 11.23 -8.81 -5.39
N ASN A 61 11.69 -9.53 -4.36
CA ASN A 61 12.02 -10.95 -4.47
C ASN A 61 10.79 -11.83 -4.70
N LEU A 62 9.68 -11.52 -4.03
CA LEU A 62 8.48 -12.35 -4.06
C LEU A 62 7.68 -12.14 -5.35
N PHE A 63 7.50 -10.90 -5.79
CA PHE A 63 6.56 -10.56 -6.87
C PHE A 63 7.20 -10.30 -8.22
N PHE A 64 8.43 -9.78 -8.26
CA PHE A 64 9.06 -9.45 -9.53
C PHE A 64 9.30 -10.66 -10.46
N PRO A 65 9.57 -11.89 -9.97
CA PRO A 65 9.61 -13.07 -10.83
C PRO A 65 8.34 -13.27 -11.66
N PHE A 66 7.15 -12.99 -11.09
CA PHE A 66 5.87 -13.07 -11.80
C PHE A 66 5.68 -11.96 -12.83
N ARG A 67 6.49 -10.89 -12.81
CA ARG A 67 6.51 -9.94 -13.93
C ARG A 67 7.28 -10.50 -15.13
N TYR A 68 8.38 -11.19 -14.84
CA TYR A 68 9.44 -11.43 -15.82
C TYR A 68 9.38 -12.80 -16.47
N TYR A 69 9.05 -13.86 -15.72
CA TYR A 69 9.04 -15.23 -16.24
C TYR A 69 7.61 -15.70 -16.55
N SER A 70 7.38 -16.19 -17.77
CA SER A 70 6.06 -16.68 -18.22
C SER A 70 5.52 -17.85 -17.40
N ASP A 71 6.39 -18.79 -17.02
CA ASP A 71 5.97 -19.96 -16.24
C ASP A 71 5.56 -19.55 -14.82
N MET A 72 6.28 -18.59 -14.24
CA MET A 72 5.93 -18.01 -12.94
C MET A 72 4.61 -17.23 -13.04
N LYS A 73 4.39 -16.45 -14.12
CA LYS A 73 3.08 -15.81 -14.37
C LYS A 73 1.94 -16.82 -14.32
N ARG A 74 2.09 -17.96 -15.01
CA ARG A 74 1.06 -19.01 -15.04
C ARG A 74 0.78 -19.59 -13.65
N ILE A 75 1.81 -19.81 -12.83
CA ILE A 75 1.63 -20.23 -11.44
C ILE A 75 0.83 -19.18 -10.68
N PHE A 76 1.22 -17.90 -10.78
CA PHE A 76 0.57 -16.81 -10.07
C PHE A 76 -0.87 -16.56 -10.57
N THR A 77 -1.18 -16.80 -11.84
CA THR A 77 -2.56 -16.81 -12.36
C THR A 77 -3.42 -17.82 -11.61
N GLY A 78 -2.92 -19.03 -11.41
CA GLY A 78 -3.63 -20.06 -10.65
C GLY A 78 -3.85 -19.67 -9.18
N PHE A 79 -2.81 -19.10 -8.55
CA PHE A 79 -2.93 -18.57 -7.18
C PHE A 79 -4.02 -17.49 -7.09
N LEU A 80 -4.00 -16.49 -7.99
CA LEU A 80 -4.99 -15.41 -7.99
C LEU A 80 -6.41 -15.92 -8.25
N SER A 81 -6.54 -16.93 -9.13
CA SER A 81 -7.83 -17.57 -9.41
C SER A 81 -8.44 -18.18 -8.13
N GLN A 82 -7.63 -18.89 -7.35
CA GLN A 82 -8.06 -19.45 -6.07
C GLN A 82 -8.30 -18.35 -5.02
N GLN A 83 -7.37 -17.41 -4.88
CA GLN A 83 -7.39 -16.39 -3.83
C GLN A 83 -8.59 -15.46 -3.97
N LEU A 84 -8.89 -15.01 -5.19
CA LEU A 84 -9.97 -14.05 -5.44
C LEU A 84 -11.32 -14.74 -5.69
N ALA A 85 -11.35 -16.08 -5.73
CA ALA A 85 -12.51 -16.86 -6.19
C ALA A 85 -13.04 -16.40 -7.57
N LEU A 86 -12.13 -16.02 -8.47
CA LEU A 86 -12.41 -15.59 -9.83
C LEU A 86 -11.77 -16.55 -10.83
N ARG A 87 -12.36 -16.74 -12.01
CA ARG A 87 -11.72 -17.52 -13.07
C ARG A 87 -10.69 -16.66 -13.82
N VAL A 88 -9.57 -16.38 -13.18
CA VAL A 88 -8.46 -15.62 -13.76
C VAL A 88 -7.78 -16.47 -14.84
N THR A 89 -7.68 -15.95 -16.06
CA THR A 89 -7.13 -16.67 -17.21
C THR A 89 -5.71 -16.21 -17.57
N ASN A 90 -5.39 -14.93 -17.32
CA ASN A 90 -4.07 -14.38 -17.59
C ASN A 90 -3.72 -13.22 -16.67
N ILE A 91 -2.43 -13.06 -16.40
CA ILE A 91 -1.84 -11.85 -15.84
C ILE A 91 -1.25 -11.05 -16.99
N GLU A 92 -1.82 -9.88 -17.26
CA GLU A 92 -1.35 -8.97 -18.30
C GLU A 92 0.00 -8.36 -17.91
N THR A 93 0.05 -7.79 -16.71
CA THR A 93 1.25 -7.16 -16.17
C THR A 93 1.22 -7.16 -14.65
N LEU A 94 2.42 -7.11 -14.06
CA LEU A 94 2.64 -6.86 -12.65
C LEU A 94 3.57 -5.66 -12.52
N GLU A 95 3.16 -4.63 -11.80
CA GLU A 95 3.96 -3.42 -11.58
C GLU A 95 4.37 -3.31 -10.12
N LEU A 96 5.62 -2.89 -9.88
CA LEU A 96 6.04 -2.45 -8.55
C LEU A 96 5.79 -0.95 -8.39
N GLU A 97 5.47 -0.55 -7.16
CA GLU A 97 5.31 0.86 -6.78
C GLU A 97 4.30 1.59 -7.67
N TYR A 98 3.15 0.95 -7.91
CA TYR A 98 2.19 1.34 -8.94
C TYR A 98 1.75 2.79 -8.82
N ALA A 99 1.53 3.44 -9.96
CA ALA A 99 0.89 4.74 -10.00
C ALA A 99 -0.07 4.73 -11.18
N ALA A 100 -1.36 4.90 -10.91
CA ALA A 100 -2.35 4.89 -11.96
C ALA A 100 -2.09 6.03 -12.96
N PRO A 101 -2.31 5.80 -14.27
CA PRO A 101 -2.02 6.80 -15.29
C PRO A 101 -3.13 7.86 -15.39
N GLY A 102 -2.83 8.95 -16.10
CA GLY A 102 -3.83 9.93 -16.51
C GLY A 102 -4.55 10.60 -15.34
N ASN A 103 -5.88 10.63 -15.37
CA ASN A 103 -6.69 11.26 -14.32
C ASN A 103 -6.73 10.49 -12.99
N LEU A 104 -6.30 9.22 -13.02
CA LEU A 104 -6.23 8.36 -11.84
C LEU A 104 -4.90 8.52 -11.08
N GLU A 105 -3.96 9.32 -11.61
CA GLU A 105 -2.68 9.56 -10.94
C GLU A 105 -2.90 10.08 -9.50
N PRO A 106 -2.10 9.64 -8.51
CA PRO A 106 -2.27 10.05 -7.12
C PRO A 106 -2.34 11.57 -6.95
N LYS A 107 -1.62 12.32 -7.78
CA LYS A 107 -1.66 13.79 -7.83
C LYS A 107 -3.06 14.33 -8.12
N ARG A 108 -3.72 13.85 -9.19
CA ARG A 108 -5.04 14.35 -9.64
C ARG A 108 -6.17 13.76 -8.81
N LEU A 109 -6.14 12.44 -8.64
CA LEU A 109 -7.18 11.68 -7.95
C LEU A 109 -7.16 11.98 -6.46
N LEU A 110 -6.02 11.78 -5.79
CA LEU A 110 -5.93 11.83 -4.33
C LEU A 110 -5.44 13.18 -3.77
N GLY A 111 -5.05 14.14 -4.62
CA GLY A 111 -4.41 15.39 -4.19
C GLY A 111 -2.93 15.23 -3.82
N GLU A 112 -2.33 14.13 -4.23
CA GLU A 112 -0.92 13.65 -4.29
C GLU A 112 0.24 14.59 -4.64
N LEU A 113 0.29 15.88 -4.27
CA LEU A 113 1.28 16.80 -4.81
C LEU A 113 2.75 16.51 -4.39
N GLY A 114 3.63 16.30 -5.37
CA GLY A 114 5.11 16.29 -5.21
C GLY A 114 5.74 14.92 -4.92
N GLY A 115 4.99 13.83 -5.01
CA GLY A 115 5.53 12.48 -4.96
C GLY A 115 5.89 11.91 -6.33
N LYS A 116 6.47 10.71 -6.29
CA LYS A 116 6.75 9.84 -7.45
C LYS A 116 6.65 8.36 -7.01
N LYS A 117 6.62 7.41 -7.94
CA LYS A 117 6.57 5.96 -7.64
C LYS A 117 7.61 5.60 -6.55
N GLY A 118 7.17 5.02 -5.43
CA GLY A 118 8.01 4.66 -4.28
C GLY A 118 8.39 5.77 -3.31
N SER A 119 7.88 7.00 -3.48
CA SER A 119 8.20 8.10 -2.56
C SER A 119 7.14 9.20 -2.51
N MET A 120 6.68 9.51 -1.29
CA MET A 120 5.82 10.67 -0.97
C MET A 120 4.48 10.75 -1.72
N GLN A 121 4.09 9.68 -2.43
CA GLN A 121 2.75 9.48 -2.95
C GLN A 121 2.22 8.08 -2.61
N THR A 122 0.96 7.80 -2.94
CA THR A 122 0.33 6.50 -2.81
C THR A 122 0.76 5.69 -4.01
N SER A 123 1.54 4.68 -3.72
CA SER A 123 2.01 3.72 -4.68
C SER A 123 1.92 2.36 -4.03
N PRO A 124 0.86 1.57 -4.30
CA PRO A 124 0.80 0.19 -3.84
C PRO A 124 2.10 -0.53 -4.24
N ASP A 125 2.65 -1.30 -3.32
CA ASP A 125 3.93 -1.99 -3.53
C ASP A 125 3.88 -2.87 -4.78
N VAL A 126 2.72 -3.48 -5.05
CA VAL A 126 2.42 -4.24 -6.26
C VAL A 126 1.05 -3.86 -6.82
N ALA A 127 0.93 -3.79 -8.14
CA ALA A 127 -0.35 -3.88 -8.84
C ALA A 127 -0.31 -5.02 -9.86
N VAL A 128 -1.34 -5.87 -9.86
CA VAL A 128 -1.51 -6.95 -10.84
C VAL A 128 -2.71 -6.64 -11.72
N LEU A 129 -2.50 -6.55 -13.03
CA LEU A 129 -3.57 -6.43 -14.02
C LEU A 129 -3.84 -7.82 -14.61
N PHE A 130 -5.10 -8.23 -14.65
CA PHE A 130 -5.48 -9.58 -15.03
C PHE A 130 -6.78 -9.62 -15.84
N GLY A 131 -6.90 -10.66 -16.67
CA GLY A 131 -8.10 -11.01 -17.41
C GLY A 131 -8.80 -12.23 -16.81
N CYS A 132 -10.12 -12.29 -16.97
CA CYS A 132 -10.96 -13.38 -16.53
C CYS A 132 -11.63 -14.11 -17.72
N GLU A 133 -12.08 -15.34 -17.48
CA GLU A 133 -12.76 -16.17 -18.49
C GLU A 133 -14.06 -15.54 -19.01
N ASP A 134 -14.75 -14.75 -18.18
CA ASP A 134 -15.97 -14.02 -18.55
C ASP A 134 -15.69 -12.78 -19.44
N GLY A 135 -14.45 -12.58 -19.87
CA GLY A 135 -14.01 -11.45 -20.70
C GLY A 135 -13.78 -10.17 -19.92
N LYS A 136 -13.95 -10.19 -18.59
CA LYS A 136 -13.74 -9.02 -17.73
C LYS A 136 -12.29 -8.85 -17.33
N SER A 137 -11.93 -7.62 -17.00
CA SER A 137 -10.60 -7.22 -16.56
C SER A 137 -10.59 -6.85 -15.08
N GLY A 138 -9.44 -7.00 -14.44
CA GLY A 138 -9.28 -6.63 -13.05
C GLY A 138 -7.91 -6.07 -12.71
N ILE A 139 -7.88 -5.36 -11.59
CA ILE A 139 -6.66 -4.86 -10.96
C ILE A 139 -6.64 -5.23 -9.48
N TYR A 140 -5.52 -5.78 -9.02
CA TYR A 140 -5.26 -6.04 -7.60
C TYR A 140 -4.12 -5.15 -7.11
N LEU A 141 -4.44 -4.18 -6.26
CA LEU A 141 -3.50 -3.30 -5.57
C LEU A 141 -3.10 -3.91 -4.23
N ILE A 142 -1.81 -4.17 -4.05
CA ILE A 142 -1.29 -4.90 -2.89
C ILE A 142 -0.25 -4.02 -2.18
N GLU A 143 -0.48 -3.75 -0.90
CA GLU A 143 0.56 -3.30 0.02
C GLU A 143 1.25 -4.53 0.59
N ASN A 144 2.58 -4.56 0.58
CA ASN A 144 3.38 -5.68 1.03
C ASN A 144 4.05 -5.37 2.38
N LYS A 145 3.72 -6.15 3.41
CA LYS A 145 4.20 -5.95 4.79
C LYS A 145 4.97 -7.16 5.30
N TYR A 146 6.27 -7.00 5.53
CA TYR A 146 7.11 -8.08 6.03
C TYR A 146 7.37 -7.93 7.53
N THR A 147 8.22 -6.99 7.93
CA THR A 147 8.60 -6.78 9.34
C THR A 147 8.05 -5.47 9.92
N GLU A 148 7.36 -4.69 9.10
CA GLU A 148 6.66 -3.47 9.50
C GLU A 148 5.56 -3.82 10.51
N HIS A 149 5.38 -2.97 11.52
CA HIS A 149 4.42 -3.19 12.61
C HIS A 149 3.10 -2.46 12.41
N SER A 150 2.94 -1.69 11.32
CA SER A 150 1.72 -0.94 11.01
C SER A 150 1.74 -0.40 9.57
N PHE A 151 0.63 0.24 9.17
CA PHE A 151 0.49 1.01 7.93
C PHE A 151 0.76 2.52 8.15
N TYR A 152 1.60 2.84 9.13
CA TYR A 152 1.97 4.17 9.61
C TYR A 152 0.81 5.03 10.14
N ASN A 153 1.17 6.01 10.96
CA ASN A 153 0.23 7.03 11.45
C ASN A 153 0.01 8.10 10.39
N CYS A 154 -1.18 8.68 10.36
CA CYS A 154 -1.49 9.81 9.48
C CYS A 154 -0.55 10.99 9.76
N SER A 155 0.11 11.50 8.71
CA SER A 155 0.99 12.66 8.83
C SER A 155 0.24 13.92 9.27
N GLY A 156 -1.01 14.06 8.84
CA GLY A 156 -1.91 15.15 9.23
C GLY A 156 -2.36 15.10 10.70
N ALA A 157 -2.20 13.98 11.41
CA ALA A 157 -2.53 13.88 12.82
C ALA A 157 -1.47 14.49 13.75
N LYS A 158 -0.33 14.95 13.23
CA LYS A 158 0.75 15.55 14.02
C LYS A 158 0.61 17.07 14.08
N LYS A 159 0.95 17.68 15.22
CA LYS A 159 1.09 19.15 15.34
C LYS A 159 2.19 19.69 14.44
N THR A 160 3.27 18.91 14.29
CA THR A 160 4.43 19.29 13.49
C THR A 160 4.09 19.23 12.01
N GLN A 161 4.43 20.29 11.29
CA GLN A 161 4.30 20.34 9.85
C GLN A 161 5.58 19.83 9.17
N GLY A 162 5.43 19.03 8.12
CA GLY A 162 6.56 18.63 7.27
C GLY A 162 7.07 19.79 6.41
N LYS A 163 8.38 19.82 6.14
CA LYS A 163 9.06 20.85 5.34
C LYS A 163 8.31 21.19 4.04
N MET A 164 7.92 20.18 3.26
CA MET A 164 7.19 20.35 2.01
C MET A 164 5.85 21.08 2.17
N HIS A 165 5.11 20.84 3.26
CA HIS A 165 3.83 21.51 3.50
C HIS A 165 4.06 22.97 3.91
N SER A 166 5.10 23.23 4.71
CA SER A 166 5.49 24.58 5.14
C SER A 166 5.93 25.43 3.94
N GLU A 167 6.78 24.90 3.06
CA GLU A 167 7.23 25.57 1.83
C GLU A 167 6.07 25.91 0.87
N ARG A 168 4.93 25.20 0.99
CA ARG A 168 3.71 25.45 0.21
C ARG A 168 2.72 26.39 0.91
N GLY A 169 3.07 26.95 2.06
CA GLY A 169 2.19 27.84 2.83
C GLY A 169 0.94 27.14 3.38
N LEU A 170 0.95 25.80 3.48
CA LEU A 170 -0.16 25.08 4.11
C LEU A 170 -0.10 25.28 5.63
N PRO A 171 -1.22 25.17 6.37
CA PRO A 171 -1.19 25.30 7.83
C PRO A 171 -0.75 24.00 8.53
N PRO A 172 -0.18 24.05 9.75
CA PRO A 172 -0.02 22.88 10.62
C PRO A 172 -1.39 22.40 11.17
N ASN A 173 -1.42 21.22 11.80
CA ASN A 173 -2.59 20.79 12.56
C ASN A 173 -2.62 21.47 13.94
N ASP A 174 -3.53 22.42 14.09
CA ASP A 174 -3.80 23.16 15.33
C ASP A 174 -4.42 22.27 16.42
N ASN A 175 -5.24 21.29 16.03
CA ASN A 175 -5.91 20.37 16.94
C ASN A 175 -5.88 18.90 16.47
N PRO A 176 -4.83 18.13 16.83
CA PRO A 176 -4.74 16.69 16.59
C PRO A 176 -5.90 15.85 17.13
N LYS A 177 -6.54 16.29 18.21
CA LYS A 177 -7.62 15.53 18.87
C LYS A 177 -8.88 15.45 18.04
N ARG A 178 -9.02 16.25 16.97
CA ARG A 178 -10.12 16.14 16.01
C ARG A 178 -10.26 14.72 15.45
N CYS A 179 -9.14 14.01 15.27
CA CYS A 179 -9.15 12.63 14.78
C CYS A 179 -9.64 11.59 15.80
N GLU A 180 -9.84 11.97 17.07
CA GLU A 180 -10.38 11.09 18.12
C GLU A 180 -11.91 10.94 18.04
N ASN A 181 -12.56 11.62 17.08
CA ASN A 181 -13.97 11.44 16.77
C ASN A 181 -14.12 11.08 15.29
N ALA A 182 -14.18 9.77 15.01
CA ALA A 182 -14.25 9.24 13.64
C ALA A 182 -15.43 9.80 12.84
N ILE A 183 -16.58 9.94 13.49
CA ILE A 183 -17.83 10.33 12.84
C ILE A 183 -17.85 11.80 12.51
N GLU A 184 -17.33 12.65 13.39
CA GLU A 184 -17.22 14.07 13.12
C GLU A 184 -16.22 14.33 11.98
N VAL A 185 -15.10 13.58 11.94
CA VAL A 185 -14.17 13.61 10.80
C VAL A 185 -14.85 13.19 9.51
N PHE A 186 -15.61 12.10 9.53
CA PHE A 186 -16.30 11.59 8.34
C PHE A 186 -17.37 12.55 7.81
N ARG A 187 -18.17 13.16 8.70
CA ARG A 187 -19.27 14.05 8.32
C ARG A 187 -18.77 15.42 7.86
N ASN A 188 -17.71 15.94 8.49
CA ASN A 188 -17.16 17.27 8.23
C ASN A 188 -15.64 17.24 7.92
N PRO A 189 -15.17 16.45 6.93
CA PRO A 189 -13.75 16.21 6.71
C PRO A 189 -12.99 17.49 6.38
N GLU A 190 -13.60 18.44 5.68
CA GLU A 190 -13.01 19.75 5.35
C GLU A 190 -12.68 20.61 6.58
N LYS A 191 -13.42 20.42 7.69
CA LYS A 191 -13.18 21.13 8.96
C LYS A 191 -12.36 20.31 9.95
N MET A 192 -12.42 18.98 9.84
CA MET A 192 -11.92 18.07 10.88
C MET A 192 -10.62 17.35 10.49
N CYS A 193 -10.37 17.15 9.20
CA CYS A 193 -9.23 16.42 8.69
C CYS A 193 -8.14 17.35 8.16
N GLN A 194 -6.96 17.33 8.79
CA GLN A 194 -5.82 18.12 8.31
C GLN A 194 -5.39 17.75 6.88
N GLN A 195 -5.61 16.51 6.44
CA GLN A 195 -5.27 16.11 5.07
C GLN A 195 -6.13 16.85 4.03
N GLU A 196 -7.40 17.14 4.33
CA GLU A 196 -8.28 17.93 3.45
C GLU A 196 -7.84 19.40 3.40
N ALA A 197 -7.40 19.97 4.53
CA ALA A 197 -6.78 21.29 4.57
C ALA A 197 -5.45 21.35 3.77
N TRP A 198 -4.84 20.19 3.48
CA TRP A 198 -3.70 20.05 2.57
C TRP A 198 -4.10 19.61 1.15
N HIS A 199 -5.39 19.73 0.83
CA HIS A 199 -6.00 19.40 -0.46
C HIS A 199 -5.88 17.92 -0.86
N ARG A 200 -5.67 17.01 0.11
CA ARG A 200 -5.86 15.57 -0.14
C ARG A 200 -7.35 15.26 -0.22
N LYS A 201 -7.70 14.27 -1.03
CA LYS A 201 -9.08 13.95 -1.42
C LYS A 201 -9.57 12.60 -0.90
N TYR A 202 -8.92 12.05 0.12
CA TYR A 202 -9.20 10.68 0.56
C TYR A 202 -10.63 10.53 1.09
N TRP A 203 -11.08 11.46 1.94
CA TRP A 203 -12.45 11.39 2.49
C TRP A 203 -13.48 11.74 1.43
N SER A 204 -13.19 12.69 0.53
CA SER A 204 -14.12 13.02 -0.55
C SER A 204 -14.39 11.83 -1.47
N ILE A 205 -13.38 11.00 -1.75
CA ILE A 205 -13.55 9.79 -2.57
C ILE A 205 -14.29 8.70 -1.79
N LEU A 206 -13.98 8.51 -0.51
CA LEU A 206 -14.55 7.43 0.29
C LEU A 206 -15.93 7.75 0.88
N ARG A 207 -16.39 9.01 0.81
CA ARG A 207 -17.57 9.50 1.54
C ARG A 207 -18.80 8.61 1.33
N ASP A 208 -19.09 8.25 0.09
CA ASP A 208 -20.32 7.54 -0.25
C ASP A 208 -20.23 6.02 -0.02
N THR A 209 -19.03 5.52 0.29
CA THR A 209 -18.82 4.09 0.55
C THR A 209 -18.56 3.77 2.00
N VAL A 210 -18.34 4.75 2.89
CA VAL A 210 -18.11 4.47 4.31
C VAL A 210 -19.36 3.88 4.97
N ASN A 211 -19.17 2.77 5.67
CA ASN A 211 -20.17 2.21 6.56
C ASN A 211 -20.20 3.01 7.87
N GLU A 212 -21.02 4.07 7.93
CA GLU A 212 -21.10 4.96 9.08
C GLU A 212 -21.43 4.21 10.39
N ASN A 213 -22.29 3.19 10.32
CA ASN A 213 -22.67 2.40 11.51
C ASN A 213 -21.50 1.63 12.08
N PHE A 214 -20.65 1.06 11.22
CA PHE A 214 -19.43 0.40 11.68
C PHE A 214 -18.39 1.43 12.15
N LEU A 215 -18.22 2.54 11.42
CA LEU A 215 -17.30 3.62 11.81
C LEU A 215 -17.59 4.19 13.21
N LYS A 216 -18.87 4.27 13.63
CA LYS A 216 -19.28 4.67 14.98
C LYS A 216 -18.62 3.80 16.06
N THR A 217 -18.37 2.53 15.76
CA THR A 217 -17.77 1.58 16.71
C THR A 217 -16.25 1.75 16.84
N CYS A 218 -15.58 2.38 15.86
CA CYS A 218 -14.12 2.55 15.85
C CYS A 218 -13.62 3.64 16.81
N GLY A 219 -14.49 4.61 17.16
CA GLY A 219 -14.18 5.77 18.00
C GLY A 219 -13.28 6.82 17.31
N HIS A 220 -12.21 6.39 16.63
CA HIS A 220 -11.20 7.25 16.03
C HIS A 220 -11.18 7.14 14.50
N CYS A 221 -10.64 8.18 13.84
CA CYS A 221 -10.38 8.16 12.40
C CYS A 221 -9.52 6.93 12.01
N PRO A 222 -9.91 6.14 10.99
CA PRO A 222 -9.20 4.92 10.60
C PRO A 222 -7.73 5.13 10.20
N ALA A 223 -7.40 6.33 9.71
CA ALA A 223 -6.04 6.68 9.34
C ALA A 223 -5.16 7.12 10.52
N LEU A 224 -5.74 7.38 11.70
CA LEU A 224 -5.06 8.07 12.81
C LEU A 224 -3.81 7.33 13.28
N THR A 225 -3.97 6.08 13.72
CA THR A 225 -2.90 5.23 14.24
C THR A 225 -2.78 3.97 13.40
N GLY A 226 -1.66 3.84 12.69
CA GLY A 226 -1.29 2.60 12.02
C GLY A 226 -2.10 2.20 10.79
N GLY A 227 -3.09 2.99 10.33
CA GLY A 227 -3.94 2.67 9.18
C GLY A 227 -3.79 3.60 7.97
N TYR A 228 -2.82 4.52 7.97
CA TYR A 228 -2.78 5.60 6.97
C TYR A 228 -2.53 5.10 5.54
N GLN A 229 -1.63 4.14 5.31
CA GLN A 229 -1.41 3.62 3.97
C GLN A 229 -2.64 2.86 3.44
N LEU A 230 -3.29 2.03 4.28
CA LEU A 230 -4.53 1.35 3.89
C LEU A 230 -5.62 2.35 3.49
N PHE A 231 -5.75 3.44 4.25
CA PHE A 231 -6.74 4.48 3.94
C PHE A 231 -6.51 5.12 2.56
N ARG A 232 -5.25 5.41 2.23
CA ARG A 232 -4.90 6.00 0.93
C ARG A 232 -5.03 5.01 -0.21
N GLN A 233 -4.63 3.75 -0.01
CA GLN A 233 -4.80 2.68 -0.99
C GLN A 233 -6.29 2.40 -1.24
N GLN A 234 -7.12 2.40 -0.20
CA GLN A 234 -8.56 2.25 -0.34
C GLN A 234 -9.16 3.40 -1.16
N ALA A 235 -8.75 4.65 -0.92
CA ALA A 235 -9.19 5.79 -1.73
C ALA A 235 -8.71 5.67 -3.20
N LEU A 236 -7.49 5.18 -3.44
CA LEU A 236 -7.01 4.91 -4.80
C LEU A 236 -7.86 3.84 -5.49
N ALA A 237 -8.09 2.71 -4.81
CA ALA A 237 -8.90 1.61 -5.34
C ALA A 237 -10.33 2.06 -5.64
N GLN A 238 -10.93 2.84 -4.74
CA GLN A 238 -12.27 3.40 -4.94
C GLN A 238 -12.35 4.30 -6.16
N GLY A 239 -11.40 5.24 -6.32
CA GLY A 239 -11.38 6.11 -7.49
C GLY A 239 -11.12 5.36 -8.81
N ILE A 240 -10.37 4.24 -8.77
CA ILE A 240 -10.21 3.36 -9.93
C ILE A 240 -11.52 2.63 -10.24
N ALA A 241 -12.23 2.10 -9.25
CA ALA A 241 -13.50 1.42 -9.44
C ALA A 241 -14.56 2.36 -10.02
N GLU A 242 -14.64 3.59 -9.53
CA GLU A 242 -15.57 4.62 -10.03
C GLU A 242 -15.27 5.06 -11.46
N SER A 243 -14.03 4.90 -11.93
CA SER A 243 -13.67 5.23 -13.30
C SER A 243 -14.21 4.25 -14.34
N GLY A 244 -14.62 3.04 -13.91
CA GLY A 244 -15.05 1.96 -14.79
C GLY A 244 -13.94 1.38 -15.67
N LEU A 245 -12.66 1.69 -15.38
CA LEU A 245 -11.52 1.19 -16.17
C LEU A 245 -11.33 -0.33 -16.01
N PHE A 246 -11.72 -0.89 -14.87
CA PHE A 246 -11.65 -2.31 -14.57
C PHE A 246 -12.99 -2.78 -14.01
N ASP A 247 -13.37 -4.01 -14.34
CA ASP A 247 -14.59 -4.63 -13.83
C ASP A 247 -14.42 -5.11 -12.38
N TYR A 248 -13.21 -5.61 -12.06
CA TYR A 248 -12.84 -6.06 -10.72
C TYR A 248 -11.72 -5.19 -10.16
N VAL A 249 -11.98 -4.52 -9.04
CA VAL A 249 -10.95 -3.76 -8.32
C VAL A 249 -10.77 -4.36 -6.94
N VAL A 250 -9.55 -4.80 -6.66
CA VAL A 250 -9.17 -5.40 -5.39
C VAL A 250 -8.13 -4.51 -4.70
N SER A 251 -8.37 -4.17 -3.45
CA SER A 251 -7.39 -3.55 -2.55
C SER A 251 -6.96 -4.60 -1.53
N GLY A 252 -5.68 -4.72 -1.23
CA GLY A 252 -5.28 -5.74 -0.28
C GLY A 252 -3.88 -5.64 0.26
N VAL A 253 -3.56 -6.66 1.06
CA VAL A 253 -2.30 -6.75 1.79
C VAL A 253 -1.72 -8.16 1.66
N ALA A 254 -0.47 -8.22 1.21
CA ALA A 254 0.37 -9.41 1.35
C ALA A 254 1.23 -9.26 2.61
N TYR A 255 1.13 -10.17 3.57
CA TYR A 255 1.80 -9.99 4.87
C TYR A 255 2.41 -11.26 5.45
N ASP A 256 3.35 -11.13 6.39
CA ASP A 256 3.83 -12.28 7.17
C ASP A 256 2.79 -12.64 8.22
N SER A 257 2.21 -13.84 8.14
CA SER A 257 1.16 -14.32 9.05
C SER A 257 1.61 -14.40 10.52
N ARG A 258 2.92 -14.35 10.79
CA ARG A 258 3.51 -14.39 12.14
C ARG A 258 3.69 -12.98 12.73
N ASN A 259 3.32 -11.93 12.01
CA ASN A 259 3.51 -10.54 12.44
C ASN A 259 2.29 -10.02 13.23
N ASP A 260 2.15 -10.47 14.47
CA ASP A 260 1.05 -10.09 15.37
C ASP A 260 0.95 -8.57 15.60
N ALA A 261 2.09 -7.88 15.58
CA ALA A 261 2.15 -6.43 15.72
C ALA A 261 1.44 -5.72 14.57
N LEU A 262 1.66 -6.17 13.33
CA LEU A 262 0.94 -5.69 12.16
C LEU A 262 -0.53 -6.09 12.21
N ILE A 263 -0.83 -7.36 12.47
CA ILE A 263 -2.21 -7.88 12.50
C ILE A 263 -3.08 -7.06 13.45
N GLY A 264 -2.57 -6.78 14.65
CA GLY A 264 -3.25 -5.98 15.67
C GLY A 264 -3.00 -4.47 15.61
N CYS A 265 -2.40 -3.93 14.55
CA CYS A 265 -1.93 -2.54 14.55
C CYS A 265 -3.06 -1.49 14.65
N LEU A 266 -4.29 -1.89 14.33
CA LEU A 266 -5.48 -1.04 14.35
C LEU A 266 -6.34 -1.20 15.62
N LYS A 267 -5.87 -1.94 16.63
CA LYS A 267 -6.61 -2.15 17.89
C LYS A 267 -7.04 -0.86 18.56
N LYS A 268 -6.21 0.19 18.50
CA LYS A 268 -6.50 1.51 19.09
C LYS A 268 -7.69 2.24 18.46
N ILE A 269 -8.07 1.86 17.24
CA ILE A 269 -9.24 2.38 16.54
C ILE A 269 -10.39 1.36 16.51
N GLY A 270 -10.37 0.38 17.42
CA GLY A 270 -11.45 -0.62 17.56
C GLY A 270 -11.41 -1.77 16.54
N LEU A 271 -10.28 -1.99 15.84
CA LEU A 271 -10.13 -3.08 14.89
C LEU A 271 -9.04 -4.05 15.35
N ASP A 272 -9.44 -5.21 15.88
CA ASP A 272 -8.51 -6.20 16.46
C ASP A 272 -7.59 -6.86 15.44
N ASN A 273 -8.09 -7.05 14.23
CA ASN A 273 -7.37 -7.61 13.09
C ASN A 273 -7.71 -6.79 11.86
N PHE A 274 -6.71 -6.16 11.23
CA PHE A 274 -6.95 -5.33 10.05
C PHE A 274 -7.57 -6.13 8.90
N ALA A 275 -7.20 -7.39 8.70
CA ALA A 275 -7.66 -8.20 7.58
C ALA A 275 -9.18 -8.40 7.57
N ASN A 276 -9.79 -8.54 8.76
CA ASN A 276 -11.23 -8.75 8.90
C ASN A 276 -11.99 -7.48 9.28
N GLY A 277 -11.33 -6.56 9.99
CA GLY A 277 -11.94 -5.32 10.47
C GLY A 277 -12.00 -4.22 9.41
N TRP A 278 -10.94 -4.08 8.62
CA TRP A 278 -10.85 -3.06 7.57
C TRP A 278 -11.96 -3.13 6.51
N PRO A 279 -12.28 -4.29 5.90
CA PRO A 279 -13.35 -4.36 4.89
C PRO A 279 -14.70 -3.87 5.41
N ARG A 280 -14.98 -4.04 6.70
CA ARG A 280 -16.26 -3.65 7.31
C ARG A 280 -16.47 -2.14 7.38
N LEU A 281 -15.41 -1.35 7.21
CA LEU A 281 -15.47 0.12 7.15
C LEU A 281 -16.15 0.63 5.89
N PHE A 282 -16.29 -0.19 4.84
CA PHE A 282 -16.74 0.26 3.54
C PHE A 282 -17.84 -0.65 2.96
N ASN A 283 -18.92 -0.05 2.48
CA ASN A 283 -19.95 -0.64 1.63
C ASN A 283 -19.64 -0.25 0.18
N THR A 284 -18.68 -0.94 -0.44
CA THR A 284 -18.15 -0.63 -1.77
C THR A 284 -18.12 -1.87 -2.66
N ASN A 285 -18.03 -1.65 -3.98
CA ASN A 285 -17.71 -2.67 -4.97
C ASN A 285 -16.21 -3.01 -5.04
N VAL A 286 -15.33 -2.24 -4.38
CA VAL A 286 -13.92 -2.61 -4.21
C VAL A 286 -13.83 -3.80 -3.26
N HIS A 287 -13.36 -4.93 -3.76
CA HIS A 287 -13.09 -6.08 -2.91
C HIS A 287 -11.83 -5.82 -2.06
N PHE A 288 -11.88 -6.16 -0.77
CA PHE A 288 -10.69 -6.14 0.07
C PHE A 288 -10.23 -7.56 0.36
N ASP A 289 -8.99 -7.87 0.00
CA ASP A 289 -8.42 -9.21 0.14
C ASP A 289 -7.07 -9.18 0.87
N CYS A 290 -6.75 -10.25 1.59
CA CYS A 290 -5.48 -10.42 2.27
C CYS A 290 -5.01 -11.86 2.15
N PHE A 291 -3.73 -12.05 1.85
CA PHE A 291 -3.06 -13.35 1.89
C PHE A 291 -1.73 -13.24 2.58
N SER A 292 -1.25 -14.34 3.15
CA SER A 292 0.07 -14.36 3.76
C SER A 292 1.16 -14.67 2.72
N HIS A 293 2.39 -14.20 2.99
CA HIS A 293 3.55 -14.59 2.20
C HIS A 293 3.74 -16.12 2.20
N GLN A 294 3.36 -16.78 3.29
CA GLN A 294 3.40 -18.23 3.41
C GLN A 294 2.38 -18.93 2.50
N ASP A 295 1.18 -18.36 2.31
CA ASP A 295 0.16 -18.92 1.41
C ASP A 295 0.68 -18.93 -0.03
N LEU A 296 1.24 -17.80 -0.47
CA LEU A 296 1.83 -17.68 -1.81
C LEU A 296 3.03 -18.62 -1.99
N VAL A 297 3.95 -18.69 -1.02
CA VAL A 297 5.11 -19.59 -1.10
C VAL A 297 4.69 -21.06 -1.06
N SER A 298 3.63 -21.42 -0.33
CA SER A 298 3.14 -22.81 -0.28
C SER A 298 2.43 -23.22 -1.56
N TYR A 299 1.92 -22.27 -2.34
CA TYR A 299 1.28 -22.52 -3.63
C TYR A 299 2.29 -22.77 -4.76
N VAL A 300 3.44 -22.09 -4.73
CA VAL A 300 4.53 -22.18 -5.73
C VAL A 300 5.32 -23.47 -5.57
#